data_AF-A0A8T5MP61-F1
#
_entry.id   AF-A0A8T5MP61-F1
#
_cell.length_a   1.000
_cell.length_b   1.000
_cell.length_c   1.000
_cell.angle_alpha   90.00
_cell.angle_beta   90.00
_cell.angle_gamma   90.00
#
_symmetry.space_group_name_H-M   'P 1'
#
loop_
_entity.id
_entity.type
_entity.pdbx_description
1 polymer ?
#
loop_
_entity_poly.entity_id
_entity_poly.type
_entity_poly.pdbx_seq_one_letter_code
_entity_poly.pdbx_strand_id
1 'polypeptide(L)'
;MPALEDRLRINNRTPHSRIVTASGCRATTLETILLYSRLIPEIGIFTTKSIGPRPNQGNPAPIYCAADPAKYGDSARSNAVGLANPGYEVFESELAGLRRKSPDLNGALLLGSVYGADLSEIVMVAKALAPHLDAVEINFSCPHAKGYGFDTGTDADNMARIVDAVCKAAGKDVFAKLSPNLADDDLGAIAKACVDAGARGISVINTVGPVKTFLPGTDIPVLYNGVGGLSGRVVEERGWECVRIVRESVGAMPLIIGMGGVFSGDDARDYFGAGADFIGLGTAMEGFRSDQLAAYVRQLRLDIDENTDLAGLMLPECVRLQYRGFRIDEMSECSDDLRVFTFDEALEPFAEPGQYVFLAVPGDDSHPTMEAPFSVPIDDPLTLAVRRYPRGGRENHFTSRLWEKRQGDTLFVRGPYGMPFNQGDMLTLVGGGTGVAVLASIAARHPNHVAFIGAKSGGELLFQDEFSARDTFIATDDGSAGYHCFVTDSFEKNYNYDGMSDIVICGPLPMMTRAVEIARSKGFTDRDIHVVLEPYMKCGVGICGGCALIDGSIACTDGHIVTADRFMAAVKKGRVKRMPDGGWE
;
A
#
# COMPACT_ATOMS: atom_id res chain seq x y z
N MET A 1 -8.95 -3.80 42.75
CA MET A 1 -8.73 -3.86 41.29
C MET A 1 -7.22 -3.89 41.05
N PRO A 2 -6.70 -4.65 40.07
CA PRO A 2 -5.28 -4.59 39.72
C PRO A 2 -4.87 -3.16 39.34
N ALA A 3 -3.58 -2.83 39.45
CA ALA A 3 -3.06 -1.59 38.88
C ALA A 3 -3.36 -1.56 37.36
N LEU A 4 -3.58 -0.37 36.78
CA LEU A 4 -3.90 -0.24 35.35
C LEU A 4 -2.87 -0.96 34.47
N GLU A 5 -1.59 -0.91 34.85
CA GLU A 5 -0.49 -1.59 34.16
C GLU A 5 -0.62 -3.13 34.15
N ASP A 6 -1.08 -3.73 35.26
CA ASP A 6 -1.34 -5.17 35.35
C ASP A 6 -2.57 -5.56 34.52
N ARG A 7 -3.54 -4.66 34.41
CA ARG A 7 -4.74 -4.87 33.59
C ARG A 7 -4.39 -4.93 32.11
N LEU A 8 -3.57 -4.00 31.63
CA LEU A 8 -3.19 -3.84 30.22
C LEU A 8 -2.15 -4.85 29.73
N ARG A 9 -1.73 -5.78 30.60
CA ARG A 9 -0.75 -6.80 30.25
C ARG A 9 -1.28 -7.73 29.16
N ILE A 10 -0.48 -7.91 28.11
CA ILE A 10 -0.67 -8.91 27.06
C ILE A 10 0.49 -9.90 27.19
N ASN A 11 0.13 -11.14 27.52
CA ASN A 11 1.02 -12.20 27.88
C ASN A 11 1.90 -11.76 29.06
N ASN A 12 3.21 -11.60 28.84
CA ASN A 12 4.14 -11.21 29.88
C ASN A 12 4.53 -9.74 29.87
N ARG A 13 4.03 -8.93 28.94
CA ARG A 13 4.45 -7.53 28.72
C ARG A 13 3.26 -6.58 28.74
N THR A 14 3.50 -5.35 29.20
CA THR A 14 2.54 -4.25 29.08
C THR A 14 3.00 -3.34 27.94
N PRO A 15 2.16 -3.05 26.93
CA PRO A 15 2.49 -2.07 25.91
C PRO A 15 2.80 -0.71 26.53
N HIS A 16 3.83 -0.03 26.04
CA HIS A 16 4.20 1.31 26.51
C HIS A 16 3.24 2.40 26.04
N SER A 17 2.39 2.10 25.05
CA SER A 17 1.38 3.01 24.51
C SER A 17 0.06 2.29 24.24
N ARG A 18 -1.03 3.06 24.20
CA ARG A 18 -2.40 2.60 23.94
C ARG A 18 -2.81 2.69 22.47
N ILE A 19 -1.88 3.09 21.59
CA ILE A 19 -2.08 3.20 20.14
C ILE A 19 -1.65 1.90 19.45
N VAL A 20 -2.49 1.43 18.53
CA VAL A 20 -2.33 0.15 17.82
C VAL A 20 -2.47 0.39 16.31
N THR A 21 -1.71 -0.29 15.47
CA THR A 21 -2.02 -0.30 14.03
C THR A 21 -3.16 -1.27 13.74
N ALA A 22 -4.17 -0.87 12.96
CA ALA A 22 -5.18 -1.80 12.47
C ALA A 22 -4.53 -2.82 11.53
N SER A 23 -4.91 -4.11 11.64
CA SER A 23 -4.39 -5.15 10.74
C SER A 23 -4.54 -4.74 9.28
N GLY A 24 -3.42 -4.84 8.53
CA GLY A 24 -3.40 -4.54 7.10
C GLY A 24 -3.29 -3.06 6.73
N CYS A 25 -3.09 -2.17 7.69
CA CYS A 25 -2.84 -0.74 7.47
C CYS A 25 -1.42 -0.40 7.92
N ARG A 26 -0.53 -0.04 6.99
CA ARG A 26 0.84 0.46 7.28
C ARG A 26 1.76 -0.47 8.09
N ALA A 27 1.30 -1.67 8.45
CA ALA A 27 2.04 -2.73 9.13
C ALA A 27 1.93 -4.05 8.36
N THR A 28 2.11 -3.99 7.04
CA THR A 28 1.85 -5.10 6.12
C THR A 28 3.08 -5.93 5.78
N THR A 29 4.28 -5.36 5.88
CA THR A 29 5.57 -6.05 5.75
C THR A 29 6.36 -5.90 7.04
N LEU A 30 7.27 -6.83 7.30
CA LEU A 30 8.08 -6.78 8.51
C LEU A 30 9.16 -5.70 8.46
N GLU A 31 9.63 -5.34 7.26
CA GLU A 31 10.52 -4.21 7.05
C GLU A 31 9.84 -2.89 7.44
N THR A 32 8.58 -2.67 7.04
CA THR A 32 7.82 -1.49 7.43
C THR A 32 7.55 -1.46 8.94
N ILE A 33 7.21 -2.60 9.55
CA ILE A 33 7.05 -2.70 11.01
C ILE A 33 8.37 -2.35 11.72
N LEU A 34 9.52 -2.83 11.22
CA LEU A 34 10.83 -2.52 11.80
C LEU A 34 11.21 -1.05 11.64
N LEU A 35 10.85 -0.42 10.53
CA LEU A 35 11.05 1.01 10.31
C LEU A 35 10.18 1.80 11.31
N TYR A 36 8.88 1.53 11.37
CA TYR A 36 7.95 2.27 12.21
C TYR A 36 8.15 2.01 13.70
N SER A 37 8.61 0.84 14.13
CA SER A 37 8.97 0.63 15.53
C SER A 37 10.13 1.52 15.98
N ARG A 38 10.95 2.03 15.06
CA ARG A 38 12.03 2.98 15.35
C ARG A 38 11.59 4.43 15.19
N LEU A 39 10.81 4.69 14.14
CA LEU A 39 10.41 6.04 13.74
C LEU A 39 9.21 6.56 14.54
N ILE A 40 8.34 5.66 15.02
CA ILE A 40 7.07 5.97 15.69
C ILE A 40 7.01 5.19 17.02
N PRO A 41 7.84 5.54 18.01
CA PRO A 41 7.85 4.86 19.31
C PRO A 41 6.55 5.05 20.10
N GLU A 42 5.59 5.83 19.62
CA GLU A 42 4.28 6.00 20.25
C GLU A 42 3.28 4.90 19.86
N ILE A 43 3.63 3.99 18.94
CA ILE A 43 2.82 2.81 18.62
C ILE A 43 3.16 1.69 19.61
N GLY A 44 2.19 1.36 20.48
CA GLY A 44 2.35 0.32 21.51
C GLY A 44 2.22 -1.09 20.96
N ILE A 45 1.41 -1.29 19.91
CA ILE A 45 1.16 -2.60 19.30
C ILE A 45 1.12 -2.46 17.77
N PHE A 46 1.96 -3.24 17.09
CA PHE A 46 1.85 -3.44 15.65
C PHE A 46 1.01 -4.68 15.38
N THR A 47 -0.13 -4.50 14.71
CA THR A 47 -0.92 -5.64 14.20
C THR A 47 -0.51 -5.95 12.78
N THR A 48 -0.05 -7.17 12.53
CA THR A 48 0.37 -7.60 11.19
C THR A 48 -0.82 -7.65 10.23
N LYS A 49 -0.54 -7.72 8.92
CA LYS A 49 -1.55 -8.20 7.97
C LYS A 49 -2.05 -9.60 8.38
N SER A 50 -3.31 -9.90 8.13
CA SER A 50 -3.87 -11.24 8.34
C SER A 50 -3.17 -12.27 7.45
N ILE A 51 -2.55 -13.28 8.06
CA ILE A 51 -1.79 -14.33 7.37
C ILE A 51 -2.62 -15.61 7.27
N GLY A 52 -2.55 -16.26 6.11
CA GLY A 52 -3.26 -17.50 5.83
C GLY A 52 -2.32 -18.69 5.62
N PRO A 53 -2.89 -19.88 5.34
CA PRO A 53 -2.13 -21.12 5.20
C PRO A 53 -1.31 -21.19 3.90
N ARG A 54 -1.63 -20.35 2.90
CA ARG A 54 -1.02 -20.37 1.57
C ARG A 54 -0.82 -18.94 1.06
N PRO A 55 0.14 -18.69 0.16
CA PRO A 55 0.29 -17.38 -0.49
C PRO A 55 -1.01 -16.94 -1.16
N ASN A 56 -1.38 -15.68 -0.96
CA ASN A 56 -2.57 -15.06 -1.53
C ASN A 56 -2.17 -13.71 -2.15
N GLN A 57 -2.42 -13.54 -3.45
CA GLN A 57 -2.13 -12.29 -4.17
C GLN A 57 -3.14 -11.17 -3.87
N GLY A 58 -4.27 -11.54 -3.26
CA GLY A 58 -5.43 -10.68 -3.07
C GLY A 58 -6.08 -10.30 -4.39
N ASN A 59 -6.94 -9.29 -4.32
CA ASN A 59 -7.64 -8.79 -5.51
C ASN A 59 -6.68 -7.97 -6.40
N PRO A 60 -6.88 -8.01 -7.73
CA PRO A 60 -6.35 -7.01 -8.64
C PRO A 60 -6.86 -5.61 -8.30
N ALA A 61 -6.12 -4.57 -8.73
CA ALA A 61 -6.52 -3.18 -8.52
C ALA A 61 -7.67 -2.77 -9.48
N PRO A 62 -8.61 -1.90 -9.08
CA PRO A 62 -8.60 -1.12 -7.83
C PRO A 62 -9.04 -1.91 -6.59
N ILE A 63 -8.26 -1.80 -5.51
CA ILE A 63 -8.58 -2.40 -4.20
C ILE A 63 -8.94 -1.37 -3.14
N TYR A 64 -8.79 -0.08 -3.44
CA TYR A 64 -8.97 1.03 -2.50
C TYR A 64 -9.45 2.26 -3.26
N CYS A 65 -10.51 2.91 -2.78
CA CYS A 65 -11.04 4.13 -3.38
C CYS A 65 -11.74 4.99 -2.33
N ALA A 66 -12.02 6.25 -2.68
CA ALA A 66 -12.98 7.05 -1.92
C ALA A 66 -14.36 6.37 -1.97
N ALA A 67 -15.09 6.37 -0.86
CA ALA A 67 -16.53 6.10 -0.92
C ALA A 67 -17.24 7.35 -1.47
N ASP A 68 -18.53 7.22 -1.79
CA ASP A 68 -19.35 8.37 -2.20
C ASP A 68 -19.30 9.48 -1.14
N PRO A 69 -18.62 10.62 -1.41
CA PRO A 69 -18.42 11.66 -0.42
C PRO A 69 -19.72 12.38 -0.07
N ALA A 70 -20.68 12.46 -1.00
CA ALA A 70 -21.97 13.08 -0.74
C ALA A 70 -22.82 12.26 0.25
N LYS A 71 -22.60 10.94 0.27
CA LYS A 71 -23.32 10.02 1.16
C LYS A 71 -22.59 9.75 2.47
N TYR A 72 -21.27 9.65 2.44
CA TYR A 72 -20.46 9.14 3.55
C TYR A 72 -19.42 10.14 4.07
N GLY A 73 -19.26 11.30 3.43
CA GLY A 73 -18.25 12.31 3.77
C GLY A 73 -16.87 12.02 3.18
N ASP A 74 -16.01 13.05 3.19
CA ASP A 74 -14.74 13.05 2.44
C ASP A 74 -13.68 12.08 2.95
N SER A 75 -13.76 11.67 4.21
CA SER A 75 -12.82 10.68 4.80
C SER A 75 -13.23 9.24 4.55
N ALA A 76 -14.42 9.00 3.95
CA ALA A 76 -14.94 7.67 3.76
C ALA A 76 -14.18 6.92 2.65
N ARG A 77 -13.85 5.66 2.91
CA ARG A 77 -13.07 4.80 2.01
C ARG A 77 -13.78 3.49 1.80
N SER A 78 -13.67 2.95 0.59
CA SER A 78 -14.13 1.60 0.26
C SER A 78 -12.93 0.76 -0.17
N ASN A 79 -12.80 -0.44 0.39
CA ASN A 79 -11.68 -1.33 0.10
C ASN A 79 -12.08 -2.78 -0.13
N ALA A 80 -11.34 -3.45 -0.99
CA ALA A 80 -11.45 -4.87 -1.29
C ALA A 80 -10.05 -5.46 -1.56
N VAL A 81 -9.20 -5.52 -0.54
CA VAL A 81 -7.80 -6.00 -0.68
C VAL A 81 -7.72 -7.50 -1.03
N GLY A 82 -8.67 -8.31 -0.55
CA GLY A 82 -8.70 -9.76 -0.81
C GLY A 82 -7.70 -10.58 0.00
N LEU A 83 -7.31 -10.12 1.21
CA LEU A 83 -6.39 -10.82 2.11
C LEU A 83 -5.01 -11.15 1.49
N ALA A 84 -4.45 -10.24 0.67
CA ALA A 84 -3.10 -10.39 0.13
C ALA A 84 -2.06 -10.64 1.25
N ASN A 85 -1.33 -11.75 1.17
CA ASN A 85 -0.31 -12.17 2.14
C ASN A 85 0.63 -13.25 1.56
N PRO A 86 1.85 -13.42 2.09
CA PRO A 86 2.83 -14.37 1.54
C PRO A 86 2.59 -15.84 1.95
N GLY A 87 1.58 -16.13 2.77
CA GLY A 87 1.41 -17.43 3.43
C GLY A 87 2.28 -17.59 4.66
N TYR A 88 1.90 -18.50 5.55
CA TYR A 88 2.52 -18.62 6.86
C TYR A 88 3.98 -19.12 6.82
N GLU A 89 4.39 -19.98 5.88
CA GLU A 89 5.77 -20.50 5.87
C GLU A 89 6.80 -19.41 5.61
N VAL A 90 6.52 -18.56 4.61
CA VAL A 90 7.37 -17.41 4.30
C VAL A 90 7.34 -16.42 5.45
N PHE A 91 6.14 -16.10 5.96
CA PHE A 91 5.98 -15.12 7.02
C PHE A 91 6.63 -15.53 8.35
N GLU A 92 6.61 -16.82 8.70
CA GLU A 92 7.27 -17.36 9.91
C GLU A 92 8.79 -17.13 9.85
N SER A 93 9.40 -17.42 8.69
CA SER A 93 10.83 -17.20 8.47
C SER A 93 11.21 -15.72 8.59
N GLU A 94 10.37 -14.85 8.01
CA GLU A 94 10.53 -13.40 8.10
C GLU A 94 10.40 -12.92 9.55
N LEU A 95 9.41 -13.41 10.30
CA LEU A 95 9.18 -13.07 11.71
C LEU A 95 10.38 -13.45 12.58
N ALA A 96 10.93 -14.64 12.37
CA ALA A 96 12.16 -15.06 13.03
C ALA A 96 13.31 -14.10 12.72
N GLY A 97 13.40 -13.64 11.46
CA GLY A 97 14.36 -12.62 11.03
C GLY A 97 14.16 -11.26 11.71
N LEU A 98 12.91 -10.81 11.84
CA LEU A 98 12.55 -9.58 12.55
C LEU A 98 12.98 -9.65 14.02
N ARG A 99 12.62 -10.74 14.72
CA ARG A 99 12.96 -10.93 16.15
C ARG A 99 14.46 -11.05 16.39
N ARG A 100 15.25 -11.58 15.45
CA ARG A 100 16.71 -11.53 15.54
C ARG A 100 17.26 -10.11 15.44
N LYS A 101 16.65 -9.25 14.60
CA LYS A 101 17.09 -7.87 14.38
C LYS A 101 16.63 -6.91 15.48
N SER A 102 15.45 -7.13 16.03
CA SER A 102 14.85 -6.31 17.08
C SER A 102 13.93 -7.19 17.95
N PRO A 103 14.49 -7.85 18.97
CA PRO A 103 13.73 -8.80 19.81
C PRO A 103 12.51 -8.18 20.49
N ASP A 104 12.63 -6.94 20.93
CA ASP A 104 11.64 -6.21 21.73
C ASP A 104 10.85 -5.15 20.93
N LEU A 105 11.16 -4.97 19.63
CA LEU A 105 10.57 -3.94 18.76
C LEU A 105 10.55 -2.54 19.39
N ASN A 106 11.64 -2.15 20.05
CA ASN A 106 11.76 -0.87 20.79
C ASN A 106 10.63 -0.67 21.82
N GLY A 107 10.23 -1.76 22.49
CA GLY A 107 9.18 -1.74 23.50
C GLY A 107 7.77 -2.01 22.96
N ALA A 108 7.56 -2.05 21.64
CA ALA A 108 6.26 -2.39 21.06
C ALA A 108 5.97 -3.90 21.15
N LEU A 109 4.69 -4.26 21.14
CA LEU A 109 4.23 -5.64 20.96
C LEU A 109 3.89 -5.93 19.50
N LEU A 110 4.04 -7.19 19.10
CA LEU A 110 3.62 -7.69 17.80
C LEU A 110 2.40 -8.60 17.96
N LEU A 111 1.27 -8.13 17.45
CA LEU A 111 0.00 -8.88 17.39
C LEU A 111 -0.14 -9.48 15.99
N GLY A 112 -0.02 -10.80 15.89
CA GLY A 112 -0.11 -11.50 14.60
C GLY A 112 -1.55 -11.79 14.22
N SER A 113 -2.07 -11.12 13.19
CA SER A 113 -3.40 -11.38 12.66
C SER A 113 -3.39 -12.65 11.79
N VAL A 114 -4.32 -13.57 12.00
CA VAL A 114 -4.40 -14.85 11.28
C VAL A 114 -5.81 -15.10 10.74
N TYR A 115 -5.89 -15.85 9.64
CA TYR A 115 -7.14 -16.34 9.08
C TYR A 115 -6.96 -17.73 8.44
N GLY A 116 -8.05 -18.43 8.17
CA GLY A 116 -8.08 -19.71 7.48
C GLY A 116 -9.49 -20.04 7.02
N ALA A 117 -9.64 -20.97 6.10
CA ALA A 117 -10.95 -21.40 5.62
C ALA A 117 -11.68 -22.29 6.64
N ASP A 118 -10.95 -22.94 7.54
CA ASP A 118 -11.50 -23.80 8.58
C ASP A 118 -10.66 -23.77 9.87
N LEU A 119 -11.15 -24.47 10.91
CA LEU A 119 -10.48 -24.58 12.21
C LEU A 119 -9.03 -25.07 12.10
N SER A 120 -8.80 -26.08 11.26
CA SER A 120 -7.48 -26.72 11.12
C SER A 120 -6.48 -25.74 10.52
N GLU A 121 -6.88 -25.00 9.48
CA GLU A 121 -6.04 -23.98 8.86
C GLU A 121 -5.73 -22.85 9.85
N ILE A 122 -6.72 -22.34 10.59
CA ILE A 122 -6.51 -21.26 11.58
C ILE A 122 -5.54 -21.72 12.68
N VAL A 123 -5.75 -22.91 13.25
CA VAL A 123 -4.88 -23.47 14.30
C VAL A 123 -3.47 -23.71 13.79
N MET A 124 -3.32 -24.24 12.57
CA MET A 124 -2.01 -24.47 11.93
C MET A 124 -1.22 -23.17 11.83
N VAL A 125 -1.83 -22.12 11.24
CA VAL A 125 -1.18 -20.82 11.05
C VAL A 125 -0.85 -20.19 12.40
N ALA A 126 -1.81 -20.13 13.33
CA ALA A 126 -1.59 -19.55 14.65
C ALA A 126 -0.43 -20.23 15.40
N LYS A 127 -0.41 -21.58 15.40
CA LYS A 127 0.65 -22.36 16.05
C LYS A 127 2.02 -22.12 15.44
N ALA A 128 2.10 -22.00 14.10
CA ALA A 128 3.36 -21.76 13.41
C ALA A 128 3.94 -20.38 13.71
N LEU A 129 3.10 -19.34 13.76
CA LEU A 129 3.55 -17.96 13.95
C LEU A 129 3.77 -17.59 15.44
N ALA A 130 3.00 -18.17 16.36
CA ALA A 130 3.01 -17.84 17.79
C ALA A 130 4.39 -17.76 18.46
N PRO A 131 5.40 -18.60 18.15
CA PRO A 131 6.73 -18.49 18.76
C PRO A 131 7.39 -17.11 18.58
N HIS A 132 7.07 -16.39 17.50
CA HIS A 132 7.65 -15.08 17.18
C HIS A 132 6.73 -13.90 17.49
N LEU A 133 5.54 -14.17 18.02
CA LEU A 133 4.51 -13.16 18.33
C LEU A 133 4.38 -12.94 19.85
N ASP A 134 3.94 -11.75 20.23
CA ASP A 134 3.57 -11.45 21.62
C ASP A 134 2.14 -11.98 21.90
N ALA A 135 1.24 -11.83 20.92
CA ALA A 135 -0.14 -12.34 20.93
C ALA A 135 -0.64 -12.66 19.50
N VAL A 136 -1.75 -13.38 19.40
CA VAL A 136 -2.42 -13.74 18.12
C VAL A 136 -3.77 -13.05 18.05
N GLU A 137 -4.12 -12.49 16.89
CA GLU A 137 -5.47 -11.99 16.59
C GLU A 137 -6.13 -12.90 15.54
N ILE A 138 -7.28 -13.48 15.87
CA ILE A 138 -8.08 -14.25 14.92
C ILE A 138 -9.02 -13.28 14.19
N ASN A 139 -8.84 -13.14 12.88
CA ASN A 139 -9.65 -12.26 12.07
C ASN A 139 -10.96 -12.95 11.64
N PHE A 140 -12.04 -12.73 12.40
CA PHE A 140 -13.38 -13.16 12.02
C PHE A 140 -14.01 -12.13 11.06
N SER A 141 -13.74 -12.27 9.77
CA SER A 141 -14.57 -11.63 8.73
C SER A 141 -15.93 -12.32 8.66
N CYS A 142 -17.02 -11.55 8.44
CA CYS A 142 -18.44 -11.96 8.48
C CYS A 142 -18.71 -13.49 8.47
N PRO A 143 -19.43 -14.04 9.48
CA PRO A 143 -19.55 -15.48 9.72
C PRO A 143 -20.29 -16.29 8.62
N HIS A 144 -20.87 -15.61 7.62
CA HIS A 144 -21.64 -16.23 6.55
C HIS A 144 -20.82 -16.95 5.47
N ALA A 145 -19.59 -17.39 5.75
CA ALA A 145 -18.84 -18.24 4.84
C ALA A 145 -19.54 -19.60 4.71
N LYS A 146 -20.47 -19.68 3.76
CA LYS A 146 -21.19 -20.91 3.44
C LYS A 146 -20.19 -21.97 2.98
N GLY A 147 -20.13 -23.04 3.75
CA GLY A 147 -19.43 -24.26 3.42
C GLY A 147 -18.57 -24.72 4.58
N TYR A 148 -18.60 -26.03 4.81
CA TYR A 148 -17.59 -26.82 5.51
C TYR A 148 -17.82 -27.02 7.02
N GLY A 149 -18.46 -28.14 7.37
CA GLY A 149 -18.20 -28.92 8.60
C GLY A 149 -18.50 -28.28 9.97
N PHE A 150 -18.89 -27.02 9.99
CA PHE A 150 -19.35 -26.25 11.17
C PHE A 150 -20.89 -26.20 11.29
N ASP A 151 -21.61 -27.02 10.51
CA ASP A 151 -23.09 -27.02 10.39
C ASP A 151 -23.88 -27.45 11.65
N THR A 152 -23.21 -27.62 12.79
CA THR A 152 -23.86 -27.94 14.06
C THR A 152 -23.45 -26.91 15.13
N GLY A 153 -24.22 -25.83 15.28
CA GLY A 153 -24.01 -24.81 16.31
C GLY A 153 -24.41 -23.41 15.87
N THR A 154 -24.47 -22.48 16.81
CA THR A 154 -24.60 -21.04 16.52
C THR A 154 -23.24 -20.45 16.12
N ASP A 155 -23.22 -19.24 15.54
CA ASP A 155 -21.97 -18.54 15.24
C ASP A 155 -21.12 -18.32 16.50
N ALA A 156 -21.74 -18.06 17.64
CA ALA A 156 -21.06 -17.93 18.93
C ALA A 156 -20.35 -19.23 19.35
N ASP A 157 -21.00 -20.38 19.19
CA ASP A 157 -20.40 -21.69 19.50
C ASP A 157 -19.19 -21.99 18.58
N ASN A 158 -19.33 -21.68 17.30
CA ASN A 158 -18.29 -21.90 16.30
C ASN A 158 -17.07 -21.02 16.55
N MET A 159 -17.27 -19.72 16.82
CA MET A 159 -16.17 -18.81 17.15
C MET A 159 -15.50 -19.18 18.49
N ALA A 160 -16.28 -19.52 19.52
CA ALA A 160 -15.74 -19.99 20.81
C ALA A 160 -14.86 -21.24 20.63
N ARG A 161 -15.29 -22.21 19.82
CA ARG A 161 -14.51 -23.41 19.49
C ARG A 161 -13.18 -23.07 18.81
N ILE A 162 -13.19 -22.11 17.88
CA ILE A 162 -11.96 -21.66 17.20
C ILE A 162 -11.03 -20.97 18.20
N VAL A 163 -11.54 -20.07 19.04
CA VAL A 163 -10.76 -19.37 20.06
C VAL A 163 -10.10 -20.36 21.02
N ASP A 164 -10.87 -21.29 21.61
CA ASP A 164 -10.36 -22.30 22.55
C ASP A 164 -9.22 -23.13 21.92
N ALA A 165 -9.41 -23.59 20.68
CA ALA A 165 -8.40 -24.37 19.97
C ALA A 165 -7.12 -23.56 19.70
N VAL A 166 -7.25 -22.29 19.32
CA VAL A 166 -6.09 -21.41 19.08
C VAL A 166 -5.38 -21.07 20.39
N CYS A 167 -6.11 -20.77 21.48
CA CYS A 167 -5.53 -20.56 22.81
C CYS A 167 -4.65 -21.75 23.23
N LYS A 168 -5.18 -22.97 23.08
CA LYS A 168 -4.46 -24.22 23.40
C LYS A 168 -3.24 -24.45 22.49
N ALA A 169 -3.35 -24.14 21.21
CA ALA A 169 -2.29 -24.43 20.24
C ALA A 169 -1.18 -23.38 20.21
N ALA A 170 -1.52 -22.10 20.35
CA ALA A 170 -0.58 -20.99 20.28
C ALA A 170 0.23 -20.82 21.57
N GLY A 171 -0.36 -21.12 22.74
CA GLY A 171 0.28 -20.87 24.04
C GLY A 171 0.58 -19.38 24.27
N LYS A 172 -0.22 -18.51 23.66
CA LYS A 172 -0.14 -17.04 23.70
C LYS A 172 -1.52 -16.47 23.96
N ASP A 173 -1.58 -15.21 24.40
CA ASP A 173 -2.84 -14.48 24.48
C ASP A 173 -3.47 -14.33 23.10
N VAL A 174 -4.79 -14.51 23.05
CA VAL A 174 -5.58 -14.49 21.82
C VAL A 174 -6.58 -13.34 21.85
N PHE A 175 -6.66 -12.62 20.73
CA PHE A 175 -7.66 -11.61 20.45
C PHE A 175 -8.64 -12.11 19.39
N ALA A 176 -9.94 -11.88 19.57
CA ALA A 176 -10.94 -12.12 18.54
C ALA A 176 -11.32 -10.80 17.87
N LYS A 177 -11.11 -10.67 16.55
CA LYS A 177 -11.49 -9.47 15.80
C LYS A 177 -12.86 -9.63 15.17
N LEU A 178 -13.82 -8.83 15.63
CA LEU A 178 -15.24 -9.00 15.28
C LEU A 178 -15.73 -7.97 14.25
N SER A 179 -16.75 -8.38 13.49
CA SER A 179 -17.38 -7.59 12.43
C SER A 179 -18.45 -6.64 13.01
N PRO A 180 -18.54 -5.38 12.55
CA PRO A 180 -19.61 -4.46 12.95
C PRO A 180 -20.97 -4.79 12.32
N ASN A 181 -20.98 -5.70 11.34
CA ASN A 181 -22.17 -6.04 10.54
C ASN A 181 -23.04 -7.12 11.23
N LEU A 182 -22.65 -7.57 12.41
CA LEU A 182 -23.47 -8.42 13.27
C LEU A 182 -24.59 -7.58 13.89
N ALA A 183 -25.72 -8.22 14.20
CA ALA A 183 -26.72 -7.60 15.06
C ALA A 183 -26.12 -7.37 16.46
N ASP A 184 -26.61 -6.36 17.18
CA ASP A 184 -26.01 -5.94 18.46
C ASP A 184 -26.05 -7.05 19.52
N ASP A 185 -27.18 -7.76 19.61
CA ASP A 185 -27.33 -8.91 20.52
C ASP A 185 -26.35 -10.05 20.16
N ASP A 186 -26.16 -10.31 18.86
CA ASP A 186 -25.21 -11.33 18.37
C ASP A 186 -23.77 -10.92 18.65
N LEU A 187 -23.41 -9.64 18.44
CA LEU A 187 -22.08 -9.11 18.74
C LEU A 187 -21.73 -9.30 20.22
N GLY A 188 -22.67 -8.94 21.11
CA GLY A 188 -22.50 -9.12 22.55
C GLY A 188 -22.33 -10.59 22.95
N ALA A 189 -23.21 -11.46 22.43
CA ALA A 189 -23.18 -12.90 22.70
C ALA A 189 -21.89 -13.57 22.18
N ILE A 190 -21.48 -13.25 20.96
CA ILE A 190 -20.25 -13.77 20.35
C ILE A 190 -19.02 -13.30 21.12
N ALA A 191 -18.94 -12.01 21.47
CA ALA A 191 -17.83 -11.48 22.25
C ALA A 191 -17.71 -12.20 23.60
N LYS A 192 -18.83 -12.38 24.30
CA LYS A 192 -18.87 -13.15 25.54
C LYS A 192 -18.42 -14.60 25.35
N ALA A 193 -18.89 -15.28 24.31
CA ALA A 193 -18.50 -16.66 24.01
C ALA A 193 -16.99 -16.80 23.73
N CYS A 194 -16.40 -15.85 22.99
CA CYS A 194 -14.95 -15.80 22.75
C CYS A 194 -14.17 -15.63 24.06
N VAL A 195 -14.63 -14.76 24.96
CA VAL A 195 -14.00 -14.54 26.27
C VAL A 195 -14.10 -15.77 27.15
N ASP A 196 -15.29 -16.38 27.23
CA ASP A 196 -15.52 -17.60 28.01
C ASP A 196 -14.67 -18.78 27.48
N ALA A 197 -14.35 -18.78 26.18
CA ALA A 197 -13.41 -19.72 25.54
C ALA A 197 -11.93 -19.39 25.75
N GLY A 198 -11.61 -18.28 26.43
CA GLY A 198 -10.25 -17.90 26.82
C GLY A 198 -9.62 -16.77 26.02
N ALA A 199 -10.35 -16.05 25.18
CA ALA A 199 -9.81 -14.84 24.56
C ALA A 199 -9.36 -13.83 25.63
N ARG A 200 -8.13 -13.34 25.52
CA ARG A 200 -7.60 -12.27 26.37
C ARG A 200 -8.20 -10.91 26.03
N GLY A 201 -8.56 -10.74 24.76
CA GLY A 201 -9.00 -9.48 24.22
C GLY A 201 -9.97 -9.61 23.06
N ILE A 202 -10.68 -8.53 22.77
CA ILE A 202 -11.54 -8.38 21.60
C ILE A 202 -11.05 -7.16 20.81
N SER A 203 -10.89 -7.31 19.50
CA SER A 203 -10.65 -6.19 18.57
C SER A 203 -11.96 -5.85 17.85
N VAL A 204 -12.45 -4.61 17.95
CA VAL A 204 -13.63 -4.14 17.21
C VAL A 204 -13.42 -2.71 16.69
N ILE A 205 -13.77 -2.35 15.47
CA ILE A 205 -14.50 -3.11 14.46
C ILE A 205 -13.64 -3.47 13.23
N ASN A 206 -14.06 -4.48 12.49
CA ASN A 206 -13.70 -4.61 11.08
C ASN A 206 -14.44 -3.54 10.24
N THR A 207 -14.29 -3.53 8.91
CA THR A 207 -15.00 -2.57 8.06
C THR A 207 -16.51 -2.80 8.01
N VAL A 208 -17.29 -1.72 7.85
CA VAL A 208 -18.76 -1.75 7.72
C VAL A 208 -19.16 -2.08 6.27
N GLY A 209 -20.32 -2.67 6.04
CA GLY A 209 -20.90 -2.84 4.70
C GLY A 209 -21.01 -4.30 4.27
N PRO A 210 -20.94 -4.59 2.95
CA PRO A 210 -20.22 -3.83 1.93
C PRO A 210 -21.00 -2.67 1.28
N VAL A 211 -20.29 -1.77 0.58
CA VAL A 211 -20.85 -0.65 -0.20
C VAL A 211 -20.35 -0.66 -1.65
N LYS A 212 -21.13 -0.04 -2.55
CA LYS A 212 -20.74 0.23 -3.95
C LYS A 212 -20.35 1.70 -4.10
N THR A 213 -19.26 1.94 -4.81
CA THR A 213 -18.84 3.26 -5.30
C THR A 213 -18.71 3.17 -6.82
N PHE A 214 -19.11 4.20 -7.55
CA PHE A 214 -19.12 4.20 -9.01
C PHE A 214 -18.13 5.20 -9.61
N LEU A 215 -17.62 4.90 -10.80
CA LEU A 215 -16.84 5.84 -11.60
C LEU A 215 -17.72 7.06 -11.97
N PRO A 216 -17.15 8.28 -11.98
CA PRO A 216 -17.93 9.50 -12.12
C PRO A 216 -18.71 9.51 -13.44
N GLY A 217 -20.00 9.84 -13.36
CA GLY A 217 -20.89 9.88 -14.53
C GLY A 217 -21.28 8.51 -15.09
N THR A 218 -21.07 7.42 -14.35
CA THR A 218 -21.39 6.06 -14.79
C THR A 218 -22.03 5.23 -13.68
N ASP A 219 -22.61 4.07 -14.05
CA ASP A 219 -23.05 3.04 -13.11
C ASP A 219 -22.01 1.92 -12.91
N ILE A 220 -20.75 2.17 -13.27
CA ILE A 220 -19.67 1.17 -13.24
C ILE A 220 -18.97 1.21 -11.88
N PRO A 221 -18.99 0.11 -11.09
CA PRO A 221 -18.32 0.10 -9.79
C PRO A 221 -16.80 0.30 -9.90
N VAL A 222 -16.23 1.07 -8.97
CA VAL A 222 -14.79 1.40 -8.93
C VAL A 222 -13.93 0.20 -8.55
N LEU A 223 -14.33 -0.58 -7.54
CA LEU A 223 -13.48 -1.68 -7.06
C LEU A 223 -13.49 -2.85 -8.04
N TYR A 224 -12.35 -3.52 -8.21
CA TYR A 224 -12.22 -4.68 -9.11
C TYR A 224 -13.22 -5.81 -8.78
N ASN A 225 -13.61 -5.95 -7.51
CA ASN A 225 -14.59 -6.93 -7.04
C ASN A 225 -16.02 -6.35 -6.92
N GLY A 226 -16.26 -5.14 -7.42
CA GLY A 226 -17.54 -4.44 -7.46
C GLY A 226 -18.02 -3.82 -6.13
N VAL A 227 -17.65 -4.39 -4.99
CA VAL A 227 -18.05 -3.91 -3.66
C VAL A 227 -16.87 -3.92 -2.69
N GLY A 228 -16.94 -3.10 -1.64
CA GLY A 228 -15.89 -3.03 -0.63
C GLY A 228 -16.40 -2.70 0.77
N GLY A 229 -15.55 -2.93 1.76
CA GLY A 229 -15.78 -2.54 3.14
C GLY A 229 -15.56 -1.04 3.33
N LEU A 230 -16.51 -0.38 3.98
CA LEU A 230 -16.51 1.02 4.35
C LEU A 230 -15.65 1.25 5.60
N SER A 231 -14.78 2.26 5.54
CA SER A 231 -13.99 2.78 6.65
C SER A 231 -13.86 4.30 6.55
N GLY A 232 -13.17 4.93 7.51
CA GLY A 232 -13.10 6.39 7.64
C GLY A 232 -13.98 6.92 8.77
N ARG A 233 -14.14 8.24 8.89
CA ARG A 233 -14.88 8.86 10.00
C ARG A 233 -16.35 8.41 10.04
N VAL A 234 -16.91 8.06 8.90
CA VAL A 234 -18.29 7.57 8.76
C VAL A 234 -18.60 6.30 9.58
N VAL A 235 -17.58 5.55 10.01
CA VAL A 235 -17.78 4.35 10.85
C VAL A 235 -17.42 4.57 12.32
N GLU A 236 -17.06 5.79 12.71
CA GLU A 236 -16.64 6.13 14.06
C GLU A 236 -17.73 5.84 15.10
N GLU A 237 -18.94 6.35 14.87
CA GLU A 237 -20.10 6.15 15.75
C GLU A 237 -20.37 4.66 15.97
N ARG A 238 -20.52 3.91 14.87
CA ARG A 238 -20.70 2.45 14.94
C ARG A 238 -19.55 1.77 15.67
N GLY A 239 -18.33 2.27 15.49
CA GLY A 239 -17.14 1.68 16.07
C GLY A 239 -17.09 1.79 17.59
N TRP A 240 -17.34 2.97 18.18
CA TRP A 240 -17.40 3.10 19.64
C TRP A 240 -18.69 2.51 20.22
N GLU A 241 -19.81 2.48 19.48
CA GLU A 241 -21.01 1.74 19.88
C GLU A 241 -20.74 0.24 20.04
N CYS A 242 -20.05 -0.38 19.07
CA CYS A 242 -19.64 -1.77 19.16
C CYS A 242 -18.72 -2.01 20.37
N VAL A 243 -17.80 -1.08 20.67
CA VAL A 243 -16.98 -1.16 21.89
C VAL A 243 -17.85 -1.18 23.14
N ARG A 244 -18.86 -0.30 23.21
CA ARG A 244 -19.79 -0.22 24.34
C ARG A 244 -20.58 -1.52 24.50
N ILE A 245 -21.16 -2.04 23.42
CA ILE A 245 -21.91 -3.31 23.40
C ILE A 245 -21.04 -4.46 23.91
N VAL A 246 -19.82 -4.57 23.38
CA VAL A 246 -18.86 -5.61 23.81
C VAL A 246 -18.56 -5.44 25.30
N ARG A 247 -18.20 -4.23 25.74
CA ARG A 247 -17.85 -3.95 27.14
C ARG A 247 -18.98 -4.29 28.11
N GLU A 248 -20.22 -3.91 27.79
CA GLU A 248 -21.42 -4.23 28.57
C GLU A 248 -21.66 -5.74 28.67
N SER A 249 -21.35 -6.49 27.60
CA SER A 249 -21.55 -7.93 27.52
C SER A 249 -20.50 -8.76 28.28
N VAL A 250 -19.25 -8.28 28.30
CA VAL A 250 -18.11 -9.04 28.83
C VAL A 250 -17.61 -8.54 30.19
N GLY A 251 -17.97 -7.32 30.58
CA GLY A 251 -17.53 -6.69 31.83
C GLY A 251 -16.12 -6.08 31.76
N ALA A 252 -15.53 -5.79 32.92
CA ALA A 252 -14.28 -5.03 33.03
C ALA A 252 -13.01 -5.72 32.47
N MET A 253 -13.08 -7.03 32.25
CA MET A 253 -12.08 -7.87 31.58
C MET A 253 -12.86 -8.73 30.58
N PRO A 254 -12.42 -8.93 29.33
CA PRO A 254 -11.10 -8.81 28.68
C PRO A 254 -10.66 -7.38 28.31
N LEU A 255 -9.49 -7.29 27.64
CA LEU A 255 -9.03 -6.09 26.94
C LEU A 255 -9.87 -5.81 25.68
N ILE A 256 -10.10 -4.54 25.35
CA ILE A 256 -10.75 -4.15 24.08
C ILE A 256 -9.83 -3.24 23.26
N ILE A 257 -9.54 -3.63 22.03
CA ILE A 257 -8.92 -2.77 21.01
C ILE A 257 -10.05 -2.18 20.15
N GLY A 258 -10.41 -0.93 20.40
CA GLY A 258 -11.40 -0.18 19.65
C GLY A 258 -10.81 0.47 18.40
N MET A 259 -11.45 0.38 17.24
CA MET A 259 -10.99 0.98 16.00
C MET A 259 -12.16 1.24 15.04
N GLY A 260 -11.94 2.15 14.10
CA GLY A 260 -12.96 2.61 13.14
C GLY A 260 -13.09 4.13 13.20
N GLY A 261 -12.58 4.84 12.21
CA GLY A 261 -12.76 6.30 12.19
C GLY A 261 -12.03 7.09 13.28
N VAL A 262 -10.95 6.55 13.88
CA VAL A 262 -10.09 7.28 14.83
C VAL A 262 -9.04 8.10 14.07
N PHE A 263 -9.22 9.42 14.02
CA PHE A 263 -8.36 10.42 13.35
C PHE A 263 -7.84 11.51 14.28
N SER A 264 -8.35 11.60 15.52
CA SER A 264 -8.10 12.74 16.42
C SER A 264 -8.03 12.29 17.88
N GLY A 265 -7.65 13.22 18.77
CA GLY A 265 -7.69 13.02 20.21
C GLY A 265 -9.11 12.85 20.72
N ASP A 266 -10.05 13.63 20.17
CA ASP A 266 -11.48 13.56 20.51
C ASP A 266 -12.06 12.18 20.18
N ASP A 267 -11.77 11.68 18.99
CA ASP A 267 -12.20 10.35 18.53
C ASP A 267 -11.67 9.28 19.51
N ALA A 268 -10.39 9.39 19.93
CA ALA A 268 -9.80 8.47 20.90
C ALA A 268 -10.51 8.52 22.26
N ARG A 269 -10.94 9.70 22.71
CA ARG A 269 -11.69 9.89 23.96
C ARG A 269 -13.05 9.23 23.91
N ASP A 270 -13.77 9.31 22.79
CA ASP A 270 -15.05 8.63 22.62
C ASP A 270 -14.90 7.11 22.73
N TYR A 271 -13.86 6.54 22.11
CA TYR A 271 -13.52 5.13 22.24
C TYR A 271 -13.17 4.71 23.67
N PHE A 272 -12.36 5.50 24.38
CA PHE A 272 -12.04 5.22 25.77
C PHE A 272 -13.26 5.36 26.69
N GLY A 273 -14.13 6.34 26.43
CA GLY A 273 -15.40 6.53 27.13
C GLY A 273 -16.38 5.38 26.92
N ALA A 274 -16.41 4.80 25.72
CA ALA A 274 -17.17 3.59 25.41
C ALA A 274 -16.60 2.31 26.06
N GLY A 275 -15.36 2.35 26.55
CA GLY A 275 -14.74 1.26 27.30
C GLY A 275 -13.60 0.55 26.57
N ALA A 276 -13.01 1.14 25.53
CA ALA A 276 -11.81 0.61 24.90
C ALA A 276 -10.58 0.72 25.83
N ASP A 277 -9.71 -0.28 25.77
CA ASP A 277 -8.39 -0.25 26.43
C ASP A 277 -7.31 0.30 25.49
N PHE A 278 -7.46 0.06 24.20
CA PHE A 278 -6.54 0.51 23.14
C PHE A 278 -7.33 1.08 21.97
N ILE A 279 -6.71 1.97 21.20
CA ILE A 279 -7.28 2.48 19.95
C ILE A 279 -6.46 2.03 18.74
N GLY A 280 -7.15 1.61 17.67
CA GLY A 280 -6.54 1.15 16.42
C GLY A 280 -6.62 2.19 15.30
N LEU A 281 -5.49 2.47 14.67
CA LEU A 281 -5.38 3.39 13.53
C LEU A 281 -5.44 2.64 12.20
N GLY A 282 -6.36 3.06 11.33
CA GLY A 282 -6.56 2.49 9.99
C GLY A 282 -6.48 3.56 8.91
N THR A 283 -7.64 4.01 8.40
CA THR A 283 -7.74 5.04 7.35
C THR A 283 -6.97 6.32 7.68
N ALA A 284 -6.91 6.73 8.95
CA ALA A 284 -6.17 7.92 9.36
C ALA A 284 -4.66 7.89 9.01
N MET A 285 -4.09 6.72 8.68
CA MET A 285 -2.66 6.61 8.32
C MET A 285 -2.39 6.78 6.81
N GLU A 286 -3.39 7.13 6.02
CA GLU A 286 -3.26 7.29 4.57
C GLU A 286 -2.66 8.66 4.20
N GLY A 287 -2.05 8.75 3.02
CA GLY A 287 -1.57 10.02 2.45
C GLY A 287 -0.32 10.60 3.11
N PHE A 288 0.04 10.16 4.32
CA PHE A 288 1.25 10.60 5.01
C PHE A 288 2.52 10.02 4.42
N ARG A 289 3.56 10.85 4.30
CA ARG A 289 4.94 10.36 4.36
C ARG A 289 5.24 9.78 5.74
N SER A 290 6.23 8.91 5.83
CA SER A 290 6.60 8.23 7.06
C SER A 290 7.02 9.18 8.18
N ASP A 291 7.70 10.29 7.87
CA ASP A 291 8.06 11.35 8.82
C ASP A 291 6.82 12.14 9.32
N GLN A 292 5.89 12.46 8.43
CA GLN A 292 4.64 13.13 8.78
C GLN A 292 3.72 12.22 9.60
N LEU A 293 3.64 10.93 9.27
CA LEU A 293 2.89 9.94 10.04
C LEU A 293 3.45 9.84 11.47
N ALA A 294 4.77 9.85 11.63
CA ALA A 294 5.41 9.86 12.94
C ALA A 294 5.00 11.09 13.76
N ALA A 295 5.03 12.27 13.14
CA ALA A 295 4.61 13.51 13.79
C ALA A 295 3.12 13.49 14.20
N TYR A 296 2.25 12.99 13.32
CA TYR A 296 0.82 12.83 13.60
C TYR A 296 0.57 11.87 14.77
N VAL A 297 1.17 10.67 14.77
CA VAL A 297 0.96 9.69 15.84
C VAL A 297 1.54 10.17 17.16
N ARG A 298 2.68 10.89 17.13
CA ARG A 298 3.24 11.54 18.31
C ARG A 298 2.28 12.59 18.88
N GLN A 299 1.70 13.44 18.03
CA GLN A 299 0.71 14.41 18.49
C GLN A 299 -0.53 13.72 19.03
N LEU A 300 -1.04 12.68 18.37
CA LEU A 300 -2.19 11.92 18.86
C LEU A 300 -1.93 11.30 20.23
N ARG A 301 -0.70 10.85 20.49
CA ARG A 301 -0.32 10.37 21.82
C ARG A 301 -0.40 11.47 22.88
N LEU A 302 0.07 12.68 22.57
CA LEU A 302 -0.05 13.84 23.46
C LEU A 302 -1.50 14.23 23.68
N ASP A 303 -2.31 14.23 22.63
CA ASP A 303 -3.75 14.52 22.70
C ASP A 303 -4.47 13.59 23.69
N ILE A 304 -4.13 12.29 23.66
CA ILE A 304 -4.65 11.28 24.58
C ILE A 304 -4.18 11.52 26.03
N ASP A 305 -2.90 11.83 26.23
CA ASP A 305 -2.31 11.96 27.56
C ASP A 305 -2.67 13.30 28.24
N GLU A 306 -2.81 14.37 27.46
CA GLU A 306 -3.05 15.74 27.92
C GLU A 306 -4.49 16.22 27.71
N ASN A 307 -5.35 15.38 27.12
CA ASN A 307 -6.76 15.68 26.81
C ASN A 307 -6.89 16.94 25.91
N THR A 308 -6.18 16.91 24.78
CA THR A 308 -6.22 17.93 23.72
C THR A 308 -6.64 17.32 22.37
N ASP A 309 -6.72 18.11 21.29
CA ASP A 309 -7.17 17.65 19.97
C ASP A 309 -6.47 18.38 18.81
N LEU A 310 -5.16 18.15 18.69
CA LEU A 310 -4.32 18.83 17.68
C LEU A 310 -3.95 17.91 16.53
N ALA A 311 -3.94 16.59 16.72
CA ALA A 311 -3.56 15.62 15.71
C ALA A 311 -4.51 15.66 14.50
N GLY A 312 -5.82 15.89 14.72
CA GLY A 312 -6.80 16.01 13.64
C GLY A 312 -6.51 17.15 12.65
N LEU A 313 -5.80 18.19 13.10
CA LEU A 313 -5.37 19.33 12.26
C LEU A 313 -4.14 19.00 11.40
N MET A 314 -3.48 17.87 11.65
CA MET A 314 -2.28 17.43 10.92
C MET A 314 -2.60 16.46 9.78
N LEU A 315 -3.86 16.08 9.60
CA LEU A 315 -4.29 15.18 8.53
C LEU A 315 -3.93 15.76 7.15
N PRO A 316 -3.55 14.93 6.16
CA PRO A 316 -3.21 15.44 4.85
C PRO A 316 -4.42 16.13 4.22
N GLU A 317 -4.25 17.38 3.79
CA GLU A 317 -5.33 18.18 3.20
C GLU A 317 -5.94 17.54 1.95
N CYS A 318 -5.19 16.70 1.23
CA CYS A 318 -5.60 16.15 -0.05
C CYS A 318 -5.18 14.68 -0.22
N VAL A 319 -6.10 13.75 0.08
CA VAL A 319 -5.97 12.34 -0.31
C VAL A 319 -6.72 12.14 -1.63
N ARG A 320 -5.99 12.27 -2.76
CA ARG A 320 -6.55 12.35 -4.12
C ARG A 320 -7.08 11.00 -4.65
N LEU A 321 -8.13 10.43 -4.06
CA LEU A 321 -8.68 9.14 -4.48
C LEU A 321 -9.85 9.26 -5.48
N GLN A 322 -10.31 10.47 -5.77
CA GLN A 322 -11.39 10.69 -6.73
C GLN A 322 -10.89 10.53 -8.16
N TYR A 323 -11.71 9.89 -8.98
CA TYR A 323 -11.46 9.75 -10.41
C TYR A 323 -12.03 10.94 -11.18
N ARG A 324 -11.40 11.24 -12.31
CA ARG A 324 -11.93 12.14 -13.34
C ARG A 324 -11.91 11.42 -14.69
N GLY A 325 -12.93 11.64 -15.51
CA GLY A 325 -13.00 11.09 -16.87
C GLY A 325 -12.16 11.94 -17.82
N PHE A 326 -11.45 11.27 -18.73
CA PHE A 326 -10.67 11.86 -19.82
C PHE A 326 -10.98 11.12 -21.11
N ARG A 327 -11.23 11.83 -22.19
CA ARG A 327 -11.49 11.21 -23.49
C ARG A 327 -10.17 11.10 -24.26
N ILE A 328 -9.98 9.96 -24.92
CA ILE A 328 -8.81 9.75 -25.77
C ILE A 328 -8.94 10.63 -27.01
N ASP A 329 -8.07 11.63 -27.15
CA ASP A 329 -8.04 12.53 -28.30
C ASP A 329 -7.16 11.96 -29.42
N GLU A 330 -6.00 11.39 -29.08
CA GLU A 330 -5.08 10.77 -30.04
C GLU A 330 -4.47 9.47 -29.48
N MET A 331 -4.18 8.53 -30.38
CA MET A 331 -3.40 7.32 -30.07
C MET A 331 -2.30 7.14 -31.12
N SER A 332 -1.05 7.14 -30.67
CA SER A 332 0.11 6.89 -31.52
C SER A 332 0.65 5.49 -31.27
N GLU A 333 0.75 4.67 -32.33
CA GLU A 333 1.32 3.33 -32.27
C GLU A 333 2.84 3.38 -32.47
N CYS A 334 3.60 3.11 -31.41
CA CYS A 334 5.06 3.10 -31.43
C CYS A 334 5.62 1.73 -31.88
N SER A 335 4.96 0.65 -31.45
CA SER A 335 5.27 -0.74 -31.83
C SER A 335 4.06 -1.64 -31.58
N ASP A 336 4.18 -2.94 -31.90
CA ASP A 336 3.12 -3.94 -31.66
C ASP A 336 2.67 -4.05 -30.18
N ASP A 337 3.53 -3.62 -29.24
CA ASP A 337 3.25 -3.67 -27.80
C ASP A 337 3.29 -2.31 -27.10
N LEU A 338 3.56 -1.19 -27.79
CA LEU A 338 3.70 0.14 -27.17
C LEU A 338 2.82 1.18 -27.89
N ARG A 339 2.01 1.90 -27.10
CA ARG A 339 1.16 3.00 -27.57
C ARG A 339 1.29 4.22 -26.67
N VAL A 340 1.18 5.41 -27.26
CA VAL A 340 1.04 6.67 -26.53
C VAL A 340 -0.42 7.12 -26.66
N PHE A 341 -1.04 7.44 -25.52
CA PHE A 341 -2.40 7.96 -25.43
C PHE A 341 -2.33 9.43 -25.05
N THR A 342 -2.91 10.31 -25.86
CA THR A 342 -3.10 11.72 -25.57
C THR A 342 -4.58 11.97 -25.29
N PHE A 343 -4.88 12.63 -24.18
CA PHE A 343 -6.24 12.92 -23.75
C PHE A 343 -6.67 14.33 -24.15
N ASP A 344 -7.96 14.62 -24.06
CA ASP A 344 -8.53 15.91 -24.48
C ASP A 344 -8.37 17.05 -23.47
N GLU A 345 -7.92 16.75 -22.26
CA GLU A 345 -7.78 17.71 -21.16
C GLU A 345 -6.42 17.57 -20.47
N ALA A 346 -5.95 18.67 -19.88
CA ALA A 346 -4.81 18.69 -18.98
C ALA A 346 -5.14 17.99 -17.65
N LEU A 347 -4.17 17.36 -17.00
CA LEU A 347 -4.32 16.85 -15.63
C LEU A 347 -4.38 18.01 -14.63
N GLU A 348 -5.39 18.04 -13.76
CA GLU A 348 -5.44 19.00 -12.65
C GLU A 348 -5.59 18.31 -11.29
N PRO A 349 -4.77 18.70 -10.29
CA PRO A 349 -3.62 19.59 -10.43
C PRO A 349 -2.52 18.95 -11.29
N PHE A 350 -1.72 19.79 -11.96
CA PHE A 350 -0.59 19.39 -12.78
C PHE A 350 0.35 18.43 -12.02
N ALA A 351 0.96 17.49 -12.75
CA ALA A 351 1.88 16.54 -12.14
C ALA A 351 3.24 17.20 -11.97
N GLU A 352 3.88 17.01 -10.82
CA GLU A 352 5.28 17.36 -10.67
C GLU A 352 6.19 16.24 -11.23
N PRO A 353 7.44 16.54 -11.63
CA PRO A 353 8.36 15.54 -12.18
C PRO A 353 8.52 14.33 -11.27
N GLY A 354 8.44 13.15 -11.86
CA GLY A 354 8.45 11.88 -11.13
C GLY A 354 7.11 11.49 -10.52
N GLN A 355 6.09 12.35 -10.47
CA GLN A 355 4.76 11.90 -10.04
C GLN A 355 4.09 10.98 -11.07
N TYR A 356 3.11 10.23 -10.58
CA TYR A 356 2.37 9.26 -11.37
C TYR A 356 0.87 9.35 -11.07
N VAL A 357 0.05 8.82 -11.96
CA VAL A 357 -1.40 8.70 -11.80
C VAL A 357 -1.81 7.24 -11.88
N PHE A 358 -3.00 6.91 -11.41
CA PHE A 358 -3.61 5.63 -11.77
C PHE A 358 -4.55 5.86 -12.95
N LEU A 359 -4.31 5.12 -14.03
CA LEU A 359 -5.23 5.02 -15.16
C LEU A 359 -6.17 3.85 -14.91
N ALA A 360 -7.47 4.12 -14.91
CA ALA A 360 -8.54 3.16 -14.74
C ALA A 360 -9.32 2.96 -16.04
N VAL A 361 -9.62 1.71 -16.30
CA VAL A 361 -10.28 1.23 -17.51
C VAL A 361 -11.57 0.50 -17.10
N PRO A 362 -12.73 0.92 -17.63
CA PRO A 362 -13.97 0.17 -17.46
C PRO A 362 -13.85 -1.24 -18.04
N GLY A 363 -14.26 -2.22 -17.25
CA GLY A 363 -14.26 -3.65 -17.57
C GLY A 363 -15.65 -4.21 -17.85
N ASP A 364 -15.96 -5.36 -17.26
CA ASP A 364 -17.22 -6.10 -17.44
C ASP A 364 -17.95 -6.34 -16.10
N ASP A 365 -19.11 -6.99 -16.14
CA ASP A 365 -19.94 -7.21 -14.94
C ASP A 365 -19.23 -8.00 -13.82
N SER A 366 -18.25 -8.83 -14.16
CA SER A 366 -17.48 -9.60 -13.17
C SER A 366 -16.30 -8.79 -12.61
N HIS A 367 -15.71 -7.94 -13.44
CA HIS A 367 -14.53 -7.13 -13.13
C HIS A 367 -14.76 -5.70 -13.63
N PRO A 368 -15.55 -4.88 -12.91
CA PRO A 368 -16.12 -3.65 -13.45
C PRO A 368 -15.08 -2.57 -13.75
N THR A 369 -13.99 -2.51 -12.99
CA THR A 369 -12.90 -1.57 -13.23
C THR A 369 -11.56 -2.23 -12.97
N MET A 370 -10.57 -1.90 -13.79
CA MET A 370 -9.17 -2.26 -13.60
C MET A 370 -8.32 -0.99 -13.61
N GLU A 371 -7.25 -0.95 -12.82
CA GLU A 371 -6.32 0.19 -12.85
C GLU A 371 -4.86 -0.24 -12.76
N ALA A 372 -3.97 0.61 -13.25
CA ALA A 372 -2.53 0.51 -13.04
C ALA A 372 -1.90 1.91 -12.91
N PRO A 373 -0.79 2.04 -12.15
CA PRO A 373 -0.05 3.30 -12.05
C PRO A 373 0.75 3.57 -13.33
N PHE A 374 0.80 4.84 -13.75
CA PHE A 374 1.58 5.34 -14.86
C PHE A 374 2.23 6.67 -14.51
N SER A 375 3.54 6.80 -14.73
CA SER A 375 4.20 8.10 -14.72
C SER A 375 3.57 9.03 -15.74
N VAL A 376 3.59 10.33 -15.43
CA VAL A 376 3.02 11.37 -16.28
C VAL A 376 4.15 12.07 -17.05
N PRO A 377 4.47 11.66 -18.29
CA PRO A 377 5.48 12.33 -19.10
C PRO A 377 5.08 13.76 -19.47
N ILE A 378 3.81 13.97 -19.81
CA ILE A 378 3.21 15.27 -20.17
C ILE A 378 1.85 15.36 -19.47
N ASP A 379 1.59 16.48 -18.80
CA ASP A 379 0.36 16.74 -18.06
C ASP A 379 -0.60 17.71 -18.77
N ASP A 380 -0.16 18.39 -19.84
CA ASP A 380 -1.01 19.26 -20.68
C ASP A 380 -0.72 19.13 -22.20
N PRO A 381 -1.65 18.55 -22.97
CA PRO A 381 -2.72 17.67 -22.48
C PRO A 381 -2.12 16.42 -21.81
N LEU A 382 -2.90 15.78 -20.91
CA LEU A 382 -2.43 14.55 -20.27
C LEU A 382 -2.04 13.53 -21.35
N THR A 383 -0.81 13.04 -21.28
CA THR A 383 -0.27 12.06 -22.23
C THR A 383 0.41 10.93 -21.48
N LEU A 384 0.09 9.68 -21.80
CA LEU A 384 0.63 8.50 -21.14
C LEU A 384 1.20 7.50 -22.16
N ALA A 385 2.39 6.97 -21.89
CA ALA A 385 2.94 5.85 -22.64
C ALA A 385 2.57 4.53 -21.96
N VAL A 386 1.98 3.61 -22.72
CA VAL A 386 1.50 2.34 -22.18
C VAL A 386 2.05 1.18 -23.00
N ARG A 387 2.60 0.18 -22.31
CA ARG A 387 3.06 -1.07 -22.91
C ARG A 387 2.15 -2.23 -22.54
N ARG A 388 1.86 -3.10 -23.52
CA ARG A 388 1.07 -4.32 -23.34
C ARG A 388 1.87 -5.36 -22.59
N TYR A 389 1.25 -5.99 -21.60
CA TYR A 389 1.85 -7.09 -20.83
C TYR A 389 0.92 -8.31 -20.77
N PRO A 390 1.43 -9.48 -20.39
CA PRO A 390 2.83 -9.88 -20.42
C PRO A 390 3.34 -10.14 -21.84
N ARG A 391 4.66 -10.02 -22.02
CA ARG A 391 5.34 -10.49 -23.22
C ARG A 391 5.20 -12.02 -23.30
N GLY A 392 4.76 -12.56 -24.44
CA GLY A 392 4.74 -14.01 -24.67
C GLY A 392 3.45 -14.76 -24.30
N GLY A 393 2.29 -14.09 -24.25
CA GLY A 393 0.99 -14.77 -24.45
C GLY A 393 0.22 -15.23 -23.21
N ARG A 394 0.60 -14.81 -22.00
CA ARG A 394 -0.35 -14.80 -20.86
C ARG A 394 -1.20 -13.53 -20.96
N GLU A 395 -2.42 -13.53 -20.42
CA GLU A 395 -3.32 -12.38 -20.53
C GLU A 395 -3.21 -11.50 -19.27
N ASN A 396 -2.99 -10.19 -19.43
CA ASN A 396 -3.16 -9.20 -18.35
C ASN A 396 -4.47 -8.45 -18.64
N HIS A 397 -5.46 -8.63 -17.75
CA HIS A 397 -6.81 -8.09 -17.98
C HIS A 397 -6.79 -6.56 -18.19
N PHE A 398 -5.99 -5.81 -17.43
CA PHE A 398 -5.91 -4.35 -17.57
C PHE A 398 -5.42 -3.93 -18.96
N THR A 399 -4.23 -4.39 -19.38
CA THR A 399 -3.67 -3.97 -20.67
C THR A 399 -4.45 -4.56 -21.85
N SER A 400 -5.04 -5.76 -21.74
CA SER A 400 -5.94 -6.29 -22.76
C SER A 400 -7.15 -5.38 -22.98
N ARG A 401 -7.84 -4.98 -21.89
CA ARG A 401 -9.00 -4.09 -21.97
C ARG A 401 -8.65 -2.68 -22.45
N LEU A 402 -7.49 -2.18 -22.07
CA LEU A 402 -6.99 -0.90 -22.56
C LEU A 402 -6.70 -0.94 -24.06
N TRP A 403 -6.28 -2.09 -24.60
CA TRP A 403 -5.92 -2.24 -26.02
C TRP A 403 -7.14 -2.31 -26.94
N GLU A 404 -8.30 -2.62 -26.37
CA GLU A 404 -9.60 -2.60 -27.05
C GLU A 404 -10.14 -1.17 -27.26
N LYS A 405 -9.59 -0.19 -26.54
CA LYS A 405 -10.05 1.20 -26.57
C LYS A 405 -9.69 1.91 -27.87
N ARG A 406 -10.51 2.89 -28.21
CA ARG A 406 -10.39 3.69 -29.43
C ARG A 406 -10.41 5.18 -29.10
N GLN A 407 -9.92 5.98 -30.05
CA GLN A 407 -10.09 7.43 -30.02
C GLN A 407 -11.57 7.77 -29.79
N GLY A 408 -11.83 8.71 -28.89
CA GLY A 408 -13.17 9.08 -28.44
C GLY A 408 -13.70 8.30 -27.23
N ASP A 409 -13.08 7.17 -26.84
CA ASP A 409 -13.45 6.47 -25.60
C ASP A 409 -13.01 7.27 -24.36
N THR A 410 -13.78 7.16 -23.28
CA THR A 410 -13.44 7.75 -21.98
C THR A 410 -12.72 6.75 -21.08
N LEU A 411 -11.59 7.16 -20.53
CA LEU A 411 -10.88 6.50 -19.45
C LEU A 411 -10.92 7.36 -18.19
N PHE A 412 -10.57 6.78 -17.05
CA PHE A 412 -10.64 7.47 -15.76
C PHE A 412 -9.26 7.57 -15.13
N VAL A 413 -8.97 8.69 -14.50
CA VAL A 413 -7.66 8.94 -13.89
C VAL A 413 -7.85 9.45 -12.47
N ARG A 414 -7.02 8.97 -11.54
CA ARG A 414 -6.89 9.55 -10.19
C ARG A 414 -5.42 9.84 -9.88
N GLY A 415 -5.15 10.84 -9.05
CA GLY A 415 -3.80 11.33 -8.72
C GLY A 415 -3.68 12.84 -8.92
N PRO A 416 -2.47 13.38 -9.12
CA PRO A 416 -1.17 12.68 -9.11
C PRO A 416 -0.74 12.23 -7.69
N TYR A 417 0.15 11.24 -7.64
CA TYR A 417 0.71 10.61 -6.44
C TYR A 417 2.24 10.56 -6.50
N GLY A 418 2.86 10.18 -5.38
CA GLY A 418 4.30 10.09 -5.26
C GLY A 418 4.94 11.43 -4.91
N MET A 419 6.24 11.38 -4.63
CA MET A 419 7.03 12.55 -4.31
C MET A 419 7.67 13.12 -5.58
N PRO A 420 7.64 14.45 -5.77
CA PRO A 420 8.33 15.08 -6.87
C PRO A 420 9.85 14.92 -6.76
N PHE A 421 10.51 14.85 -7.91
CA PHE A 421 11.96 14.98 -8.02
C PHE A 421 12.34 16.44 -8.21
N ASN A 422 12.92 17.05 -7.17
CA ASN A 422 13.29 18.48 -7.16
C ASN A 422 14.78 18.69 -6.88
N GLN A 423 15.63 17.69 -7.13
CA GLN A 423 17.06 17.74 -6.84
C GLN A 423 17.86 18.01 -8.12
N GLY A 424 19.02 18.64 -7.95
CA GLY A 424 20.02 18.83 -8.99
C GLY A 424 19.72 19.95 -9.99
N ASP A 425 20.65 20.88 -10.11
CA ASP A 425 20.61 21.95 -11.11
C ASP A 425 21.13 21.46 -12.48
N MET A 426 21.95 20.40 -12.47
CA MET A 426 22.74 19.92 -13.61
C MET A 426 22.66 18.40 -13.69
N LEU A 427 21.73 17.89 -14.51
CA LEU A 427 21.35 16.48 -14.47
C LEU A 427 21.98 15.65 -15.59
N THR A 428 22.31 14.41 -15.26
CA THR A 428 22.47 13.34 -16.25
C THR A 428 21.25 12.43 -16.20
N LEU A 429 20.58 12.21 -17.33
CA LEU A 429 19.41 11.34 -17.43
C LEU A 429 19.81 10.10 -18.22
N VAL A 430 19.58 8.90 -17.67
CA VAL A 430 19.86 7.63 -18.37
C VAL A 430 18.61 6.77 -18.37
N GLY A 431 17.97 6.67 -19.53
CA GLY A 431 16.67 6.02 -19.73
C GLY A 431 16.72 4.84 -20.68
N GLY A 432 15.96 3.78 -20.38
CA GLY A 432 15.79 2.64 -21.27
C GLY A 432 14.33 2.17 -21.40
N GLY A 433 13.87 1.94 -22.62
CA GLY A 433 12.53 1.46 -22.92
C GLY A 433 11.44 2.41 -22.42
N THR A 434 10.41 1.88 -21.75
CA THR A 434 9.34 2.73 -21.18
C THR A 434 9.82 3.60 -20.01
N GLY A 435 10.97 3.31 -19.40
CA GLY A 435 11.56 4.17 -18.36
C GLY A 435 11.90 5.57 -18.88
N VAL A 436 12.06 5.73 -20.20
CA VAL A 436 12.24 7.04 -20.86
C VAL A 436 11.04 7.96 -20.63
N ALA A 437 9.82 7.42 -20.62
CA ALA A 437 8.62 8.22 -20.35
C ALA A 437 8.66 8.88 -18.97
N VAL A 438 9.21 8.18 -17.97
CA VAL A 438 9.35 8.71 -16.62
C VAL A 438 10.32 9.89 -16.61
N LEU A 439 11.44 9.76 -17.31
CA LEU A 439 12.47 10.79 -17.38
C LEU A 439 12.06 12.01 -18.19
N ALA A 440 11.09 11.89 -19.11
CA ALA A 440 10.61 13.01 -19.92
C ALA A 440 10.06 14.16 -19.04
N SER A 441 9.27 13.82 -18.02
CA SER A 441 8.76 14.81 -17.05
C SER A 441 9.86 15.54 -16.28
N ILE A 442 10.96 14.84 -15.97
CA ILE A 442 12.14 15.41 -15.30
C ILE A 442 12.92 16.29 -16.29
N ALA A 443 13.12 15.82 -17.53
CA ALA A 443 13.82 16.56 -18.56
C ALA A 443 13.14 17.91 -18.86
N ALA A 444 11.81 17.91 -18.97
CA ALA A 444 10.99 19.09 -19.25
C ALA A 444 11.17 20.22 -18.21
N ARG A 445 11.39 19.87 -16.93
CA ARG A 445 11.55 20.85 -15.84
C ARG A 445 12.99 21.15 -15.46
N HIS A 446 13.95 20.40 -16.01
CA HIS A 446 15.38 20.61 -15.77
C HIS A 446 16.10 20.93 -17.08
N PRO A 447 16.06 22.18 -17.59
CA PRO A 447 16.62 22.57 -18.89
C PRO A 447 18.15 22.52 -18.97
N ASN A 448 18.83 22.05 -17.92
CA ASN A 448 20.27 21.86 -17.87
C ASN A 448 20.58 20.36 -17.67
N HIS A 449 20.22 19.55 -18.64
CA HIS A 449 20.47 18.11 -18.58
C HIS A 449 21.25 17.60 -19.79
N VAL A 450 21.96 16.49 -19.60
CA VAL A 450 22.46 15.60 -20.66
C VAL A 450 21.71 14.29 -20.57
N ALA A 451 21.17 13.82 -21.69
CA ALA A 451 20.31 12.65 -21.72
C ALA A 451 20.93 11.50 -22.54
N PHE A 452 20.83 10.28 -22.03
CA PHE A 452 21.17 9.03 -22.70
C PHE A 452 19.90 8.20 -22.77
N ILE A 453 19.31 8.09 -23.97
CA ILE A 453 17.98 7.52 -24.17
C ILE A 453 18.09 6.26 -25.03
N GLY A 454 17.61 5.14 -24.50
CA GLY A 454 17.66 3.82 -25.12
C GLY A 454 16.30 3.27 -25.47
N ALA A 455 16.15 2.68 -26.65
CA ALA A 455 14.97 1.92 -27.04
C ALA A 455 15.33 0.68 -27.87
N LYS A 456 14.38 -0.24 -28.04
CA LYS A 456 14.60 -1.42 -28.88
C LYS A 456 14.78 -1.04 -30.35
N SER A 457 13.97 -0.10 -30.82
CA SER A 457 13.98 0.47 -32.17
C SER A 457 13.63 1.95 -32.12
N GLY A 458 13.85 2.66 -33.24
CA GLY A 458 13.57 4.08 -33.39
C GLY A 458 12.08 4.41 -33.26
N GLY A 459 11.19 3.48 -33.60
CA GLY A 459 9.74 3.62 -33.38
C GLY A 459 9.35 3.61 -31.91
N GLU A 460 10.19 3.06 -31.02
CA GLU A 460 9.96 3.01 -29.58
C GLU A 460 10.65 4.17 -28.81
N LEU A 461 11.21 5.16 -29.51
CA LEU A 461 11.78 6.36 -28.87
C LEU A 461 10.66 7.32 -28.44
N LEU A 462 10.49 7.48 -27.13
CA LEU A 462 9.40 8.24 -26.53
C LEU A 462 9.84 9.67 -26.18
N PHE A 463 8.95 10.64 -26.45
CA PHE A 463 9.04 12.03 -25.96
C PHE A 463 10.39 12.73 -26.20
N GLN A 464 10.97 12.55 -27.40
CA GLN A 464 12.33 13.04 -27.71
C GLN A 464 12.48 14.56 -27.54
N ASP A 465 11.42 15.32 -27.82
CA ASP A 465 11.44 16.79 -27.75
C ASP A 465 11.71 17.31 -26.33
N GLU A 466 11.32 16.55 -25.30
CA GLU A 466 11.55 16.90 -23.88
C GLU A 466 13.03 16.85 -23.48
N PHE A 467 13.87 16.18 -24.26
CA PHE A 467 15.29 15.96 -23.93
C PHE A 467 16.25 16.94 -24.65
N SER A 468 15.73 18.00 -25.28
CA SER A 468 16.47 18.87 -26.20
C SER A 468 17.36 19.95 -25.56
N ALA A 469 17.71 19.81 -24.27
CA ALA A 469 18.40 20.85 -23.50
C ALA A 469 19.87 21.11 -23.89
N ARG A 470 20.77 20.15 -23.64
CA ARG A 470 22.21 20.28 -23.93
C ARG A 470 22.65 19.30 -24.99
N ASP A 471 22.72 18.03 -24.61
CA ASP A 471 23.10 16.93 -25.47
C ASP A 471 22.21 15.73 -25.18
N THR A 472 21.77 15.07 -26.26
CA THR A 472 20.95 13.87 -26.20
C THR A 472 21.62 12.76 -27.01
N PHE A 473 21.98 11.68 -26.35
CA PHE A 473 22.56 10.49 -26.96
C PHE A 473 21.47 9.42 -27.11
N ILE A 474 21.04 9.21 -28.34
CA ILE A 474 20.07 8.19 -28.68
C ILE A 474 20.80 6.88 -29.02
N ALA A 475 20.36 5.77 -28.43
CA ALA A 475 20.85 4.44 -28.75
C ALA A 475 19.68 3.48 -29.01
N THR A 476 19.77 2.67 -30.06
CA THR A 476 18.79 1.62 -30.36
C THR A 476 19.44 0.25 -30.47
N ASP A 477 18.76 -0.76 -29.90
CA ASP A 477 19.25 -2.14 -29.91
C ASP A 477 19.38 -2.69 -31.34
N ASP A 478 18.53 -2.24 -32.28
CA ASP A 478 18.54 -2.66 -33.68
C ASP A 478 19.28 -1.70 -34.64
N GLY A 479 19.78 -0.56 -34.12
CA GLY A 479 20.48 0.46 -34.90
C GLY A 479 19.61 1.31 -35.82
N SER A 480 18.28 1.25 -35.68
CA SER A 480 17.35 2.03 -36.51
C SER A 480 17.36 3.53 -36.22
N ALA A 481 17.90 3.96 -35.07
CA ALA A 481 18.16 5.37 -34.75
C ALA A 481 19.38 5.53 -33.82
N GLY A 482 20.14 6.61 -34.00
CA GLY A 482 21.30 6.92 -33.15
C GLY A 482 22.40 5.86 -33.20
N TYR A 483 22.98 5.53 -32.05
CA TYR A 483 24.02 4.50 -31.94
C TYR A 483 23.41 3.09 -31.90
N HIS A 484 23.97 2.15 -32.65
CA HIS A 484 23.64 0.73 -32.56
C HIS A 484 24.40 0.08 -31.39
N CYS A 485 23.85 0.22 -30.18
CA CYS A 485 24.36 -0.39 -28.95
C CYS A 485 23.31 -0.27 -27.83
N PHE A 486 23.57 -0.88 -26.68
CA PHE A 486 22.77 -0.59 -25.49
C PHE A 486 23.03 0.84 -25.00
N VAL A 487 22.01 1.50 -24.44
CA VAL A 487 22.15 2.84 -23.86
C VAL A 487 23.25 2.95 -22.82
N THR A 488 23.48 1.89 -22.05
CA THR A 488 24.58 1.83 -21.08
C THR A 488 25.95 1.88 -21.74
N ASP A 489 26.11 1.32 -22.94
CA ASP A 489 27.38 1.35 -23.67
C ASP A 489 27.61 2.74 -24.28
N SER A 490 26.53 3.38 -24.76
CA SER A 490 26.56 4.79 -25.16
C SER A 490 26.93 5.69 -23.99
N PHE A 491 26.33 5.48 -22.81
CA PHE A 491 26.62 6.22 -21.59
C PHE A 491 28.08 6.05 -21.15
N GLU A 492 28.57 4.80 -21.07
CA GLU A 492 29.95 4.51 -20.69
C GLU A 492 30.98 5.18 -21.61
N LYS A 493 30.72 5.14 -22.92
CA LYS A 493 31.64 5.65 -23.95
C LYS A 493 31.60 7.17 -24.10
N ASN A 494 30.40 7.75 -24.13
CA ASN A 494 30.20 9.14 -24.53
C ASN A 494 30.07 10.10 -23.34
N TYR A 495 29.96 9.60 -22.10
CA TYR A 495 29.94 10.47 -20.93
C TYR A 495 31.33 11.06 -20.63
N ASN A 496 31.45 12.38 -20.84
CA ASN A 496 32.65 13.18 -20.68
C ASN A 496 32.34 14.60 -20.13
N TYR A 497 31.36 14.70 -19.23
CA TYR A 497 30.90 15.96 -18.66
C TYR A 497 31.38 16.14 -17.22
N ASP A 498 31.96 17.30 -16.93
CA ASP A 498 32.32 17.73 -15.57
C ASP A 498 31.21 18.63 -14.99
N GLY A 499 31.04 18.60 -13.66
CA GLY A 499 30.13 19.50 -12.95
C GLY A 499 28.64 19.11 -13.01
N MET A 500 28.31 17.89 -13.42
CA MET A 500 26.97 17.31 -13.22
C MET A 500 26.76 17.01 -11.74
N SER A 501 25.63 17.46 -11.18
CA SER A 501 25.33 17.32 -9.76
C SER A 501 24.74 15.95 -9.43
N ASP A 502 23.84 15.48 -10.28
CA ASP A 502 23.03 14.28 -10.02
C ASP A 502 22.79 13.50 -11.32
N ILE A 503 22.53 12.20 -11.16
CA ILE A 503 22.14 11.31 -12.24
C ILE A 503 20.84 10.59 -11.90
N VAL A 504 19.89 10.59 -12.84
CA VAL A 504 18.60 9.90 -12.71
C VAL A 504 18.52 8.76 -13.72
N ILE A 505 18.27 7.55 -13.22
CA ILE A 505 18.30 6.31 -13.98
C ILE A 505 16.92 5.64 -13.92
N CYS A 506 16.37 5.29 -15.08
CA CYS A 506 15.11 4.55 -15.16
C CYS A 506 15.09 3.57 -16.34
N GLY A 507 14.64 2.34 -16.10
CA GLY A 507 14.50 1.35 -17.17
C GLY A 507 14.46 -0.10 -16.68
N PRO A 508 14.79 -1.08 -17.54
CA PRO A 508 14.90 -2.48 -17.16
C PRO A 508 16.00 -2.70 -16.10
N LEU A 509 15.78 -3.62 -15.15
CA LEU A 509 16.73 -3.92 -14.06
C LEU A 509 18.18 -4.17 -14.52
N PRO A 510 18.46 -4.95 -15.58
CA PRO A 510 19.83 -5.10 -16.06
C PRO A 510 20.48 -3.78 -16.49
N MET A 511 19.70 -2.92 -17.16
CA MET A 511 20.15 -1.60 -17.61
C MET A 511 20.37 -0.67 -16.41
N MET A 512 19.43 -0.60 -15.46
CA MET A 512 19.60 0.23 -14.26
C MET A 512 20.81 -0.20 -13.42
N THR A 513 21.02 -1.51 -13.24
CA THR A 513 22.17 -2.05 -12.48
C THR A 513 23.48 -1.66 -13.12
N ARG A 514 23.62 -1.86 -14.44
CA ARG A 514 24.83 -1.48 -15.20
C ARG A 514 25.04 0.03 -15.22
N ALA A 515 23.97 0.84 -15.37
CA ALA A 515 24.06 2.29 -15.35
C ALA A 515 24.56 2.83 -14.00
N VAL A 516 24.12 2.26 -12.88
CA VAL A 516 24.63 2.61 -11.53
C VAL A 516 26.13 2.31 -11.42
N GLU A 517 26.58 1.16 -11.90
CA GLU A 517 28.01 0.78 -11.89
C GLU A 517 28.85 1.73 -12.75
N ILE A 518 28.35 2.09 -13.94
CA ILE A 518 29.02 3.07 -14.81
C ILE A 518 29.07 4.42 -14.12
N ALA A 519 27.97 4.92 -13.55
CA ALA A 519 27.91 6.21 -12.87
C ALA A 519 28.95 6.30 -11.73
N ARG A 520 29.08 5.25 -10.92
CA ARG A 520 30.13 5.16 -9.90
C ARG A 520 31.54 5.23 -10.49
N SER A 521 31.79 4.55 -11.61
CA SER A 521 33.10 4.61 -12.27
C SER A 521 33.42 5.98 -12.87
N LYS A 522 32.38 6.79 -13.15
CA LYS A 522 32.48 8.19 -13.60
C LYS A 522 32.56 9.20 -12.44
N GLY A 523 32.60 8.74 -11.18
CA GLY A 523 32.83 9.59 -10.01
C GLY A 523 31.59 10.04 -9.24
N PHE A 524 30.38 9.62 -9.65
CA PHE A 524 29.17 9.87 -8.87
C PHE A 524 29.17 9.03 -7.58
N THR A 525 28.78 9.64 -6.47
CA THR A 525 28.56 8.92 -5.20
C THR A 525 27.16 8.31 -5.16
N ASP A 526 26.92 7.39 -4.22
CA ASP A 526 25.60 6.76 -4.08
C ASP A 526 24.47 7.74 -3.78
N ARG A 527 24.80 8.93 -3.26
CA ARG A 527 23.83 10.00 -2.97
C ARG A 527 23.46 10.82 -4.21
N ASP A 528 24.37 10.88 -5.18
CA ASP A 528 24.18 11.63 -6.43
C ASP A 528 23.45 10.77 -7.48
N ILE A 529 23.37 9.45 -7.26
CA ILE A 529 22.75 8.49 -8.16
C ILE A 529 21.35 8.14 -7.68
N HIS A 530 20.35 8.55 -8.46
CA HIS A 530 18.93 8.36 -8.22
C HIS A 530 18.37 7.32 -9.20
N VAL A 531 17.80 6.25 -8.67
CA VAL A 531 17.17 5.18 -9.45
C VAL A 531 15.67 5.25 -9.26
N VAL A 532 14.93 5.40 -10.35
CA VAL A 532 13.47 5.43 -10.32
C VAL A 532 12.95 4.00 -10.32
N LEU A 533 12.37 3.59 -9.19
CA LEU A 533 11.69 2.32 -9.05
C LEU A 533 10.21 2.53 -9.30
N GLU A 534 9.59 1.70 -10.14
CA GLU A 534 8.14 1.65 -10.29
C GLU A 534 7.62 0.39 -9.61
N PRO A 535 7.57 0.33 -8.26
CA PRO A 535 7.08 -0.86 -7.58
C PRO A 535 5.59 -1.06 -7.85
N TYR A 536 5.10 -2.26 -7.60
CA TYR A 536 3.69 -2.57 -7.75
C TYR A 536 2.84 -1.79 -6.74
N MET A 537 2.18 -0.73 -7.19
CA MET A 537 1.35 0.13 -6.36
C MET A 537 -0.13 -0.18 -6.59
N LYS A 538 -0.88 -0.42 -5.50
CA LYS A 538 -2.32 -0.68 -5.56
C LYS A 538 -3.18 0.45 -5.00
N CYS A 539 -2.85 0.99 -3.81
CA CYS A 539 -3.69 2.03 -3.18
C CYS A 539 -3.29 3.47 -3.53
N GLY A 540 -2.01 3.73 -3.84
CA GLY A 540 -1.46 5.07 -4.06
C GLY A 540 -1.28 5.95 -2.81
N VAL A 541 -1.81 5.53 -1.65
CA VAL A 541 -1.87 6.36 -0.41
C VAL A 541 -1.21 5.72 0.81
N GLY A 542 -0.42 4.66 0.59
CA GLY A 542 0.44 4.02 1.58
C GLY A 542 -0.21 3.05 2.56
N ILE A 543 -1.53 2.89 2.54
CA ILE A 543 -2.25 2.00 3.47
C ILE A 543 -1.95 0.51 3.25
N CYS A 544 -2.01 0.03 2.00
CA CYS A 544 -1.91 -1.40 1.71
C CYS A 544 -0.49 -1.98 1.81
N GLY A 545 0.52 -1.10 1.79
CA GLY A 545 1.95 -1.44 1.80
C GLY A 545 2.45 -2.41 0.72
N GLY A 546 1.69 -2.61 -0.37
CA GLY A 546 2.14 -3.43 -1.51
C GLY A 546 3.39 -2.88 -2.21
N CYS A 547 3.66 -1.58 -2.07
CA CYS A 547 4.84 -0.91 -2.60
C CYS A 547 5.89 -0.62 -1.51
N ALA A 548 5.96 -1.46 -0.47
CA ALA A 548 6.99 -1.34 0.56
C ALA A 548 8.37 -1.66 -0.03
N LEU A 549 9.34 -0.80 0.25
CA LEU A 549 10.73 -0.94 -0.19
C LEU A 549 11.53 -1.75 0.84
N ILE A 550 12.75 -2.13 0.46
CA ILE A 550 13.60 -3.03 1.27
C ILE A 550 13.99 -2.49 2.65
N ASP A 551 13.91 -1.18 2.85
CA ASP A 551 14.15 -0.52 4.13
C ASP A 551 12.87 -0.25 4.92
N GLY A 552 11.72 -0.69 4.41
CA GLY A 552 10.40 -0.54 5.03
C GLY A 552 9.65 0.72 4.65
N SER A 553 10.28 1.66 3.92
CA SER A 553 9.59 2.86 3.42
C SER A 553 8.54 2.50 2.36
N ILE A 554 7.55 3.36 2.17
CA ILE A 554 6.39 3.11 1.33
C ILE A 554 6.46 3.97 0.08
N ALA A 555 6.79 3.38 -1.07
CA ALA A 555 7.15 4.13 -2.28
C ALA A 555 6.08 5.13 -2.76
N CYS A 556 4.80 4.80 -2.65
CA CYS A 556 3.72 5.68 -3.08
C CYS A 556 3.59 6.98 -2.25
N THR A 557 4.08 7.00 -1.00
CA THR A 557 4.03 8.19 -0.13
C THR A 557 5.40 8.75 0.20
N ASP A 558 6.42 7.90 0.39
CA ASP A 558 7.78 8.31 0.73
C ASP A 558 8.62 8.66 -0.50
N GLY A 559 8.16 8.30 -1.70
CA GLY A 559 8.87 8.46 -2.95
C GLY A 559 9.42 7.13 -3.47
N HIS A 560 9.40 6.98 -4.78
CA HIS A 560 9.80 5.77 -5.49
C HIS A 560 11.13 5.97 -6.24
N ILE A 561 11.72 7.16 -6.14
CA ILE A 561 13.08 7.46 -6.55
C ILE A 561 14.00 7.22 -5.35
N VAL A 562 14.94 6.30 -5.48
CA VAL A 562 15.83 5.86 -4.39
C VAL A 562 17.29 6.06 -4.75
N THR A 563 18.14 6.21 -3.73
CA THR A 563 19.59 6.29 -3.90
C THR A 563 20.18 4.94 -4.35
N ALA A 564 21.34 4.98 -5.00
CA ALA A 564 21.99 3.78 -5.55
C ALA A 564 22.34 2.72 -4.49
N ASP A 565 22.70 3.12 -3.27
CA ASP A 565 22.99 2.19 -2.18
C ASP A 565 21.75 1.36 -1.81
N ARG A 566 20.59 2.01 -1.71
CA ARG A 566 19.29 1.36 -1.41
C ARG A 566 18.90 0.42 -2.54
N PHE A 567 19.00 0.86 -3.79
CA PHE A 567 18.71 0.05 -4.97
C PHE A 567 19.62 -1.19 -5.04
N MET A 568 20.94 -1.01 -4.98
CA MET A 568 21.89 -2.11 -5.11
C MET A 568 21.80 -3.10 -3.93
N ALA A 569 21.42 -2.64 -2.74
CA ALA A 569 21.14 -3.51 -1.61
C ALA A 569 19.92 -4.42 -1.87
N ALA A 570 18.90 -3.93 -2.57
CA ALA A 570 17.75 -4.73 -2.98
C ALA A 570 18.10 -5.77 -4.04
N VAL A 571 18.84 -5.37 -5.06
CA VAL A 571 19.34 -6.28 -6.12
C VAL A 571 20.16 -7.41 -5.53
N LYS A 572 21.13 -7.10 -4.65
CA LYS A 572 22.01 -8.09 -4.01
C LYS A 572 21.25 -9.15 -3.20
N LYS A 573 20.10 -8.79 -2.63
CA LYS A 573 19.26 -9.71 -1.83
C LYS A 573 18.28 -10.51 -2.68
N GLY A 574 18.26 -10.32 -4.00
CA GLY A 574 17.28 -10.96 -4.89
C GLY A 574 15.85 -10.50 -4.64
N ARG A 575 15.67 -9.30 -4.05
CA ARG A 575 14.38 -8.71 -3.70
C ARG A 575 13.96 -7.62 -4.68
N VAL A 576 14.26 -7.85 -5.95
CA VAL A 576 13.78 -7.01 -7.05
C VAL A 576 13.33 -7.96 -8.14
N LYS A 577 12.01 -8.05 -8.34
CA LYS A 577 11.42 -8.95 -9.32
C LYS A 577 10.46 -8.18 -10.22
N ARG A 578 10.49 -8.44 -11.53
CA ARG A 578 9.51 -7.86 -12.45
C ARG A 578 8.17 -8.60 -12.30
N MET A 579 7.09 -7.85 -12.10
CA MET A 579 5.73 -8.36 -11.97
C MET A 579 5.05 -8.52 -13.33
N PRO A 580 4.00 -9.36 -13.44
CA PRO A 580 3.31 -9.62 -14.71
C PRO A 580 2.68 -8.41 -15.39
N ASP A 581 2.48 -7.31 -14.67
CA ASP A 581 1.93 -6.04 -15.16
C ASP A 581 3.02 -5.02 -15.55
N GLY A 582 4.29 -5.37 -15.39
CA GLY A 582 5.41 -4.48 -15.64
C GLY A 582 5.88 -3.68 -14.41
N GLY A 583 5.27 -3.82 -13.23
CA GLY A 583 5.82 -3.25 -12.00
C GLY A 583 7.04 -4.01 -11.47
N TRP A 584 7.71 -3.46 -10.46
CA TRP A 584 8.71 -4.18 -9.65
C TRP A 584 8.12 -4.63 -8.29
N GLU A 585 8.47 -5.81 -7.82
CA GLU A 585 8.24 -6.29 -6.43
C GLU A 585 9.57 -6.26 -5.67
#